data_AF-A0A1E3W990-F1
#
_entry.id   AF-A0A1E3W990-F1
#
_cell.length_a   1.000
_cell.length_b   1.000
_cell.length_c   1.000
_cell.angle_alpha   90.00
_cell.angle_beta   90.00
_cell.angle_gamma   90.00
#
_symmetry.space_group_name_H-M   'P 1'
#
loop_
_entity.id
_entity.type
_entity.pdbx_description
1 polymer ?
#
loop_
_entity_poly.entity_id
_entity_poly.type
_entity_poly.pdbx_seq_one_letter_code
_entity_poly.pdbx_strand_id
1 'polypeptide(L)'
;MKYYYLNKIAMAVLVALLLFFGARTLINIAYEEHEPEKPGFEVAGDEKAHGGAEKPAGGGGSEIIAALQTADPAQGEKDVALCKVCHSFDKGGPTMIGPNLYGVVGHKIAAHEGVNYTAALKGKEGDWTFENLAPG
;
A
#
# COMPACT_ATOMS: atom_id res chain seq x y z
N MET A 1 2.09 -55.15 -16.66
CA MET A 1 2.28 -54.17 -15.55
C MET A 1 1.38 -54.57 -14.40
N LYS A 2 1.90 -54.61 -13.17
CA LYS A 2 1.15 -55.07 -11.99
C LYS A 2 0.07 -54.03 -11.63
N TYR A 3 -1.21 -54.30 -11.94
CA TYR A 3 -2.38 -53.42 -11.71
C TYR A 3 -2.42 -52.77 -10.32
N TYR A 4 -1.90 -53.47 -9.31
CA TYR A 4 -1.75 -52.95 -7.94
C TYR A 4 -0.94 -51.65 -7.85
N TYR A 5 0.17 -51.52 -8.59
CA TYR A 5 1.00 -50.30 -8.57
C TYR A 5 0.31 -49.15 -9.28
N LEU A 6 -0.41 -49.43 -10.37
CA LEU A 6 -1.21 -48.43 -11.08
C LEU A 6 -2.33 -47.89 -10.19
N ASN A 7 -3.04 -48.77 -9.49
CA ASN A 7 -4.08 -48.37 -8.53
C ASN A 7 -3.51 -47.54 -7.37
N LYS A 8 -2.33 -47.91 -6.85
CA LYS A 8 -1.66 -47.17 -5.78
C LYS A 8 -1.25 -45.76 -6.21
N ILE A 9 -0.75 -45.61 -7.44
CA ILE A 9 -0.39 -44.30 -8.02
C ILE A 9 -1.66 -43.47 -8.28
N ALA A 10 -2.70 -44.07 -8.86
CA ALA A 10 -3.97 -43.39 -9.10
C ALA A 10 -4.60 -42.85 -7.80
N MET A 11 -4.59 -43.65 -6.74
CA MET A 11 -5.08 -43.22 -5.42
C MET A 11 -4.23 -42.10 -4.81
N ALA A 12 -2.90 -42.18 -4.93
CA ALA A 12 -2.01 -41.13 -4.43
C ALA A 12 -2.26 -39.79 -5.15
N VAL A 13 -2.46 -39.83 -6.47
CA VAL A 13 -2.78 -38.65 -7.28
C VAL A 13 -4.16 -38.08 -6.89
N LEU A 14 -5.18 -38.94 -6.74
CA LEU A 14 -6.52 -38.49 -6.37
C LEU A 14 -6.55 -37.85 -4.97
N VAL A 15 -5.85 -38.43 -4.00
CA VAL A 15 -5.76 -37.84 -2.65
C VAL A 15 -5.00 -36.50 -2.68
N ALA A 16 -3.89 -36.41 -3.42
CA ALA A 16 -3.16 -35.16 -3.56
C ALA A 16 -4.02 -34.05 -4.20
N LEU A 17 -4.78 -34.37 -5.25
CA LEU A 17 -5.70 -33.44 -5.89
C LEU A 17 -6.83 -33.03 -4.95
N LEU A 18 -7.43 -33.98 -4.22
CA LEU A 18 -8.49 -33.69 -3.26
C LEU A 18 -8.02 -32.77 -2.14
N LEU A 19 -6.80 -33.00 -1.62
CA LEU A 19 -6.23 -32.12 -0.58
C LEU A 19 -5.91 -30.73 -1.12
N PHE A 20 -5.34 -30.61 -2.32
CA PHE A 20 -5.02 -29.32 -2.92
C PHE A 20 -6.26 -28.49 -3.25
N PHE A 21 -7.19 -29.06 -4.01
CA PHE A 21 -8.43 -28.38 -4.37
C PHE A 21 -9.36 -28.21 -3.17
N GLY A 22 -9.45 -29.20 -2.29
CA GLY A 22 -10.25 -29.13 -1.07
C GLY A 22 -9.75 -28.05 -0.11
N ALA A 23 -8.43 -27.98 0.15
CA ALA A 23 -7.86 -26.92 0.97
C ALA A 23 -8.07 -25.54 0.31
N ARG A 24 -7.85 -25.40 -0.99
CA ARG A 24 -8.10 -24.15 -1.72
C ARG A 24 -9.57 -23.70 -1.62
N THR A 25 -10.51 -24.62 -1.81
CA THR A 25 -11.95 -24.31 -1.69
C THR A 25 -12.34 -23.97 -0.26
N LEU A 26 -11.80 -24.69 0.73
CA LEU A 26 -12.04 -24.37 2.14
C LEU A 26 -11.46 -23.01 2.55
N ILE A 27 -10.27 -22.67 2.05
CA ILE A 27 -9.68 -21.34 2.23
C ILE A 27 -10.58 -20.29 1.58
N ASN A 28 -11.06 -20.51 0.36
CA ASN A 28 -11.95 -19.57 -0.32
C ASN A 28 -13.29 -19.38 0.41
N ILE A 29 -13.87 -20.44 0.99
CA ILE A 29 -15.12 -20.34 1.76
C ILE A 29 -14.87 -19.67 3.13
N ALA A 30 -13.76 -20.01 3.79
CA ALA A 30 -13.44 -19.43 5.10
C ALA A 30 -12.96 -17.97 5.01
N TYR A 31 -12.36 -17.61 3.89
CA TYR A 31 -11.87 -16.28 3.55
C TYR A 31 -12.54 -15.81 2.27
N GLU A 32 -13.88 -15.84 2.24
CA GLU A 32 -14.62 -15.03 1.29
C GLU A 32 -14.23 -13.59 1.58
N GLU A 33 -13.38 -13.03 0.70
CA GLU A 33 -12.89 -11.66 0.80
C GLU A 33 -14.10 -10.74 0.65
N HIS A 34 -14.69 -10.40 1.79
CA HIS A 34 -15.69 -9.38 1.88
C HIS A 34 -14.93 -8.09 1.63
N GLU A 35 -14.87 -7.66 0.36
CA GLU A 35 -14.57 -6.28 0.04
C GLU A 35 -15.41 -5.44 1.00
N PRO A 36 -14.80 -4.60 1.83
CA PRO A 36 -15.55 -3.84 2.80
C PRO A 36 -16.51 -2.97 1.97
N GLU A 37 -17.81 -3.17 2.17
CA GLU A 37 -18.88 -2.46 1.45
C GLU A 37 -18.71 -0.93 1.56
N LYS A 38 -17.92 -0.50 2.55
CA LYS A 38 -17.40 0.85 2.68
C LYS A 38 -15.87 0.79 2.83
N PRO A 39 -15.10 1.45 1.96
CA PRO A 39 -13.69 1.72 2.20
C PRO A 39 -13.53 2.29 3.62
N GLY A 40 -12.44 1.96 4.30
CA GLY A 40 -12.15 2.38 5.68
C GLY A 40 -12.04 3.90 5.91
N PHE A 41 -12.40 4.70 4.91
CA PHE A 41 -12.60 6.13 4.98
C PHE A 41 -13.61 6.60 3.91
N GLU A 42 -14.72 7.23 4.31
CA GLU A 42 -15.60 7.99 3.41
C GLU A 42 -14.90 9.33 3.11
N VAL A 43 -14.09 9.38 2.05
CA VAL A 43 -13.70 10.67 1.46
C VAL A 43 -14.97 11.28 0.89
N ALA A 44 -15.48 12.35 1.50
CA ALA A 44 -16.50 13.16 0.87
C ALA A 44 -15.89 13.87 -0.36
N GLY A 45 -15.94 13.21 -1.50
CA GLY A 45 -15.54 13.70 -2.80
C GLY A 45 -16.07 12.75 -3.87
N ASP A 46 -16.92 13.28 -4.73
CA ASP A 46 -17.77 12.58 -5.69
C ASP A 46 -17.13 11.37 -6.40
N GLU A 47 -17.95 10.32 -6.50
CA GLU A 47 -17.65 9.03 -7.09
C GLU A 47 -17.12 9.12 -8.53
N LYS A 48 -15.85 8.75 -8.71
CA LYS A 48 -15.39 8.09 -9.93
C LYS A 48 -14.68 6.80 -9.52
N ALA A 49 -15.36 5.70 -9.82
CA ALA A 49 -14.93 4.33 -9.65
C ALA A 49 -13.46 4.09 -10.08
N HIS A 50 -12.70 3.41 -9.22
CA HIS A 50 -11.43 2.81 -9.59
C HIS A 50 -11.69 1.55 -10.44
N GLY A 51 -12.03 1.76 -11.71
CA GLY A 51 -11.78 0.77 -12.75
C GLY A 51 -10.30 0.83 -13.11
N GLY A 52 -9.64 -0.32 -13.17
CA GLY A 52 -8.25 -0.43 -13.59
C GLY A 52 -8.00 0.35 -14.88
N ALA A 53 -7.23 1.42 -14.75
CA ALA A 53 -6.71 2.20 -15.85
C ALA A 53 -5.21 2.31 -15.64
N GLU A 54 -4.47 2.10 -16.72
CA GLU A 54 -3.05 2.38 -16.84
C GLU A 54 -2.67 3.63 -16.07
N LYS A 55 -1.60 3.50 -15.27
CA LYS A 55 -0.87 4.59 -14.66
C LYS A 55 -0.68 5.72 -15.68
N PRO A 56 -1.31 6.89 -15.51
CA PRO A 56 -0.80 8.09 -16.15
C PRO A 56 0.56 8.33 -15.52
N ALA A 57 1.60 8.39 -16.33
CA ALA A 57 2.87 8.90 -15.88
C ALA A 57 2.68 10.38 -15.54
N GLY A 58 2.62 10.70 -14.25
CA GLY A 58 2.84 12.05 -13.74
C GLY A 58 1.60 12.93 -13.77
N GLY A 59 0.94 13.05 -12.63
CA GLY A 59 0.21 14.27 -12.28
C GLY A 59 1.20 15.43 -12.33
N GLY A 60 1.10 16.26 -13.38
CA GLY A 60 1.93 17.45 -13.51
C GLY A 60 1.74 18.34 -12.29
N GLY A 61 2.82 18.96 -11.81
CA GLY A 61 2.80 19.75 -10.57
C GLY A 61 1.68 20.78 -10.47
N SER A 62 1.13 21.25 -11.60
CA SER A 62 -0.04 22.13 -11.63
C SER A 62 -1.30 21.57 -10.96
N GLU A 63 -1.52 20.26 -11.04
CA GLU A 63 -2.75 19.62 -10.53
C GLU A 63 -2.72 19.50 -9.01
N ILE A 64 -1.55 19.18 -8.44
CA ILE A 64 -1.37 19.16 -6.98
C ILE A 64 -1.44 20.57 -6.38
N ILE A 65 -0.85 21.56 -7.04
CA ILE A 65 -0.90 22.95 -6.57
C ILE A 65 -2.35 23.47 -6.58
N ALA A 66 -3.16 23.09 -7.57
CA ALA A 66 -4.58 23.40 -7.59
C ALA A 66 -5.33 22.71 -6.44
N ALA A 67 -5.09 21.41 -6.21
CA ALA A 67 -5.73 20.65 -5.14
C ALA A 67 -5.38 21.20 -3.73
N LEU A 68 -4.16 21.71 -3.54
CA LEU A 68 -3.74 22.33 -2.28
C LEU A 68 -4.53 23.59 -1.92
N GLN A 69 -5.09 24.31 -2.90
CA GLN A 69 -5.88 25.52 -2.63
C GLN A 69 -7.19 25.20 -1.89
N THR A 70 -7.72 24.00 -2.07
CA THR A 70 -8.97 23.52 -1.45
C THR A 70 -8.73 22.45 -0.39
N ALA A 71 -7.48 22.16 -0.05
CA ALA A 71 -7.14 21.13 0.92
C ALA A 71 -7.53 21.56 2.34
N ASP A 72 -8.06 20.62 3.13
CA ASP A 72 -8.38 20.81 4.55
C ASP A 72 -7.34 20.10 5.44
N PRO A 73 -6.54 20.85 6.23
CA PRO A 73 -5.59 20.27 7.18
C PRO A 73 -6.24 19.39 8.24
N ALA A 74 -7.47 19.69 8.67
CA ALA A 74 -8.18 18.89 9.68
C ALA A 74 -8.60 17.53 9.11
N GLN A 75 -8.88 17.47 7.81
CA GLN A 75 -9.10 16.22 7.11
C GLN A 75 -7.80 15.44 6.96
N GLY A 76 -6.71 16.11 6.57
CA GLY A 76 -5.38 15.50 6.51
C GLY A 76 -4.93 14.88 7.84
N GLU A 77 -5.25 15.49 8.98
CA GLU A 77 -4.93 14.94 10.31
C GLU A 77 -5.61 13.58 10.58
N LYS A 78 -6.82 13.37 10.03
CA LYS A 78 -7.54 12.09 10.13
C LYS A 78 -6.93 11.06 9.19
N ASP A 79 -6.58 11.48 7.96
CA ASP A 79 -6.10 10.57 6.91
C ASP A 79 -4.70 10.02 7.19
N VAL A 80 -3.87 10.75 7.96
CA VAL A 80 -2.53 10.30 8.36
C VAL A 80 -2.52 9.19 9.43
N ALA A 81 -3.69 8.68 9.85
CA ALA A 81 -3.78 7.63 10.86
C ALA A 81 -2.94 6.39 10.52
N LEU A 82 -2.93 5.97 9.25
CA LEU A 82 -2.11 4.84 8.78
C LEU A 82 -0.62 5.19 8.77
N CYS A 83 -0.27 6.44 8.46
CA CYS A 83 1.11 6.90 8.44
C CYS A 83 1.71 6.92 9.86
N LYS A 84 0.89 7.23 10.88
CA LYS A 84 1.26 7.25 12.30
C LYS A 84 1.72 5.90 12.85
N VAL A 85 1.42 4.79 12.17
CA VAL A 85 1.93 3.46 12.54
C VAL A 85 3.47 3.38 12.40
N CYS A 86 4.01 4.07 11.40
CA CYS A 86 5.43 3.99 11.06
C CYS A 86 6.19 5.30 11.28
N HIS A 87 5.50 6.44 11.30
CA HIS A 87 6.10 7.77 11.34
C HIS A 87 5.55 8.62 12.49
N SER A 88 6.41 9.44 13.08
CA SER A 88 6.02 10.46 14.04
C SER A 88 5.86 11.81 13.33
N PHE A 89 5.02 12.68 13.90
CA PHE A 89 4.67 13.97 13.29
C PHE A 89 4.92 15.16 14.22
N ASP A 90 5.40 14.93 15.44
CA ASP A 90 5.72 16.00 16.38
C ASP A 90 7.11 16.57 16.11
N LYS A 91 7.30 17.85 16.40
CA LYS A 91 8.61 18.51 16.26
C LYS A 91 9.64 17.85 17.18
N GLY A 92 10.69 17.28 16.59
CA GLY A 92 11.71 16.54 17.33
C GLY A 92 11.23 15.19 17.87
N GLY A 93 10.12 14.67 17.33
CA GLY A 93 9.61 13.35 17.67
C GLY A 93 10.57 12.22 17.26
N PRO A 94 10.38 11.01 17.80
CA PRO A 94 11.30 9.90 17.60
C PRO A 94 11.27 9.38 16.17
N THR A 95 12.41 8.90 15.67
CA THR A 95 12.47 7.97 14.55
C THR A 95 11.91 6.61 15.00
N MET A 96 10.93 6.09 14.25
CA MET A 96 10.31 4.79 14.55
C MET A 96 10.74 3.78 13.48
N ILE A 97 9.79 3.09 12.83
CA ILE A 97 10.05 2.27 11.64
C ILE A 97 10.54 3.18 10.49
N GLY A 98 9.92 4.36 10.36
CA GLY A 98 10.33 5.42 9.46
C GLY A 98 10.81 6.68 10.18
N PRO A 99 11.36 7.66 9.44
CA PRO A 99 11.77 8.97 9.98
C PRO A 99 10.59 9.74 10.58
N ASN A 100 10.91 10.72 11.42
CA ASN A 100 9.97 11.78 11.77
C ASN A 100 9.63 12.61 10.51
N LEU A 101 8.35 12.95 10.34
CA LEU A 101 7.84 13.68 9.17
C LEU A 101 7.44 15.13 9.50
N TYR A 102 7.77 15.62 10.71
CA TYR A 102 7.52 17.03 11.04
C TYR A 102 8.34 17.92 10.11
N GLY A 103 7.64 18.78 9.36
CA GLY A 103 8.29 19.69 8.41
C GLY A 103 8.88 18.99 7.17
N VAL A 104 8.43 17.78 6.82
CA VAL A 104 9.00 17.00 5.69
C VAL A 104 9.00 17.76 4.35
N VAL A 105 8.05 18.67 4.13
CA VAL A 105 7.98 19.44 2.88
C VAL A 105 9.22 20.34 2.74
N GLY A 106 9.96 20.16 1.65
CA GLY A 106 11.22 20.87 1.38
C GLY A 106 12.46 20.20 1.97
N HIS A 107 12.33 19.10 2.73
CA HIS A 107 13.48 18.35 3.19
C HIS A 107 14.10 17.51 2.07
N LYS A 108 15.42 17.35 2.11
CA LYS A 108 16.14 16.43 1.21
C LYS A 108 15.63 15.00 1.34
N ILE A 109 15.45 14.36 0.19
CA ILE A 109 15.06 12.96 0.13
C ILE A 109 16.16 12.10 0.78
N ALA A 110 15.73 11.11 1.58
CA ALA A 110 16.61 10.15 2.26
C ALA A 110 17.72 10.77 3.16
N ALA A 111 17.45 11.94 3.76
CA ALA A 111 18.46 12.67 4.53
C ALA A 111 18.26 12.67 6.05
N HIS A 112 17.17 12.09 6.58
CA HIS A 112 16.97 12.06 8.04
C HIS A 112 18.00 11.13 8.70
N GLU A 113 18.68 11.64 9.73
CA GLU A 113 19.68 10.87 10.47
C GLU A 113 19.05 9.68 11.20
N GLY A 114 19.83 8.62 11.41
CA GLY A 114 19.38 7.43 12.16
C GLY A 114 18.44 6.49 11.40
N VAL A 115 18.15 6.75 10.12
CA VAL A 115 17.30 5.88 9.27
C VAL A 115 18.11 5.12 8.23
N ASN A 116 17.87 3.82 8.14
CA ASN A 116 18.46 2.97 7.10
C ASN A 116 17.60 2.98 5.84
N TYR A 117 17.77 4.02 5.01
CA TYR A 117 17.06 4.10 3.72
C TYR A 117 17.53 3.02 2.73
N THR A 118 16.60 2.57 1.90
CA THR A 118 16.87 1.64 0.78
C THR A 118 17.77 2.30 -0.26
N ALA A 119 18.49 1.48 -1.05
CA ALA A 119 19.32 1.99 -2.15
C ALA A 119 18.49 2.78 -3.17
N ALA A 120 17.25 2.37 -3.42
CA ALA A 120 16.34 3.05 -4.34
C ALA A 120 16.01 4.48 -3.89
N LEU A 121 15.76 4.69 -2.59
CA LEU A 121 15.44 6.04 -2.08
C LEU A 121 16.69 6.90 -1.97
N LYS A 122 17.83 6.32 -1.58
CA LYS A 122 19.14 7.02 -1.57
C LYS A 122 19.59 7.46 -2.96
N GLY A 123 19.19 6.72 -4.00
CA GLY A 123 19.47 7.08 -5.39
C GLY A 123 18.55 8.15 -5.97
N LYS A 124 17.53 8.60 -5.23
CA LYS A 124 16.70 9.74 -5.62
C LYS A 124 17.32 11.03 -5.11
N GLU A 125 17.57 11.94 -6.03
CA GLU A 125 18.03 13.30 -5.71
C GLU A 125 16.84 14.26 -5.59
N GLY A 126 17.07 15.37 -4.87
CA GLY A 126 16.09 16.44 -4.70
C GLY A 126 15.44 16.47 -3.31
N ASP A 127 14.37 17.26 -3.23
CA ASP A 127 13.65 17.56 -1.99
C ASP A 127 12.21 17.04 -2.07
N TRP A 128 11.59 16.78 -0.93
CA TRP A 128 10.17 16.46 -0.83
C TRP A 128 9.32 17.71 -1.05
N THR A 129 9.14 18.11 -2.31
CA THR A 129 8.11 19.08 -2.69
C THR A 129 6.73 18.43 -2.65
N PHE A 130 5.66 19.23 -2.74
CA PHE A 130 4.30 18.68 -2.82
C PHE A 130 4.11 17.78 -4.04
N GLU A 131 4.74 18.12 -5.16
CA GLU A 131 4.75 17.32 -6.38
C GLU A 131 5.46 15.98 -6.16
N ASN A 132 6.58 15.97 -5.44
CA ASN A 132 7.34 14.75 -5.18
C ASN A 132 6.68 13.87 -4.11
N LEU A 133 5.84 14.43 -3.24
CA LEU A 133 5.06 13.71 -2.23
C LEU A 133 3.77 13.09 -2.76
N ALA A 134 3.24 13.63 -3.86
CA ALA A 134 1.99 13.15 -4.45
C ALA A 134 2.14 11.74 -5.02
N PRO A 135 1.13 10.87 -4.86
CA PRO A 135 1.05 9.63 -5.62
C PRO A 135 0.84 10.00 -7.09
N GLY A 136 1.89 9.83 -7.90
CA GLY A 136 1.86 10.10 -9.33
C GLY A 136 1.27 8.98 -10.18
#